data_AF-A0A916RE52-F1
#
_entry.id   AF-A0A916RE52-F1
#
_cell.length_a   1.000
_cell.length_b   1.000
_cell.length_c   1.000
_cell.angle_alpha   90.00
_cell.angle_beta   90.00
_cell.angle_gamma   90.00
#
_symmetry.space_group_name_H-M   'P 1'
#
loop_
_entity.id
_entity.type
_entity.pdbx_description
1 polymer ?
#
loop_
_entity_poly.entity_id
_entity_poly.type
_entity_poly.pdbx_seq_one_letter_code
_entity_poly.pdbx_strand_id
1 'polypeptide(L)'
;MSVTEQASLLANAKVVISPHGGGLTNLVFCNPGTKVIEIFSPNYIYSCYWLISNLVGLEYYYLLGENPLGFSFHELLSPNHRLEDIFVNINHLLELMKFVGIT
;
A
#
# COMPACT_ATOMS: atom_id res chain seq x y z
N MET A 1 -2.44 10.53 -16.69
CA MET A 1 -1.47 11.45 -16.05
C MET A 1 -0.09 11.14 -16.57
N SER A 2 0.63 12.15 -17.04
CA SER A 2 2.07 12.09 -17.32
C SER A 2 2.88 11.83 -16.05
N VAL A 3 4.15 11.44 -16.21
CA VAL A 3 5.06 11.26 -15.07
C VAL A 3 5.23 12.56 -14.29
N THR A 4 5.32 13.70 -14.97
CA THR A 4 5.45 15.02 -14.32
C THR A 4 4.22 15.37 -13.47
N GLU A 5 3.02 15.04 -13.95
CA GLU A 5 1.79 15.24 -13.17
C GLU A 5 1.75 14.32 -11.94
N GLN A 6 2.16 13.06 -12.07
CA GLN A 6 2.27 12.13 -10.94
C GLN A 6 3.30 12.62 -9.92
N ALA A 7 4.49 13.02 -10.37
CA ALA A 7 5.54 13.54 -9.50
C ALA A 7 5.09 14.79 -8.74
N SER A 8 4.43 15.74 -9.42
CA SER A 8 3.90 16.96 -8.79
C SER A 8 2.84 16.64 -7.73
N LEU A 9 1.95 15.68 -7.99
CA LEU A 9 0.94 15.25 -7.01
C LEU A 9 1.59 14.62 -5.78
N LEU A 10 2.52 13.68 -5.98
CA LEU A 10 3.16 12.94 -4.89
C LEU A 10 4.12 13.81 -4.07
N ALA A 11 4.79 14.79 -4.68
CA ALA A 11 5.61 15.76 -3.97
C ALA A 11 4.81 16.62 -2.98
N ASN A 12 3.52 16.82 -3.23
CA ASN A 12 2.63 17.59 -2.35
C ASN A 12 1.81 16.70 -1.40
N ALA A 13 1.93 15.37 -1.49
CA ALA A 13 1.16 14.45 -0.67
C ALA A 13 1.71 14.39 0.76
N LYS A 14 0.84 14.66 1.75
CA LYS A 14 1.15 14.44 3.17
C LYS A 14 0.97 12.98 3.59
N VAL A 15 0.07 12.29 2.89
CA VAL A 15 -0.32 10.91 3.15
C VAL A 15 -0.54 10.21 1.82
N VAL A 16 -0.02 8.99 1.68
CA VAL A 16 -0.27 8.09 0.56
C VAL A 16 -0.82 6.78 1.11
N ILE A 17 -2.01 6.38 0.69
CA ILE A 17 -2.62 5.09 1.04
C ILE A 17 -2.88 4.36 -0.27
N SER A 18 -2.33 3.16 -0.44
CA SER A 18 -2.45 2.42 -1.70
C SER A 18 -2.34 0.92 -1.48
N PRO A 19 -3.02 0.10 -2.31
CA PRO A 19 -2.64 -1.31 -2.46
C PRO A 19 -1.20 -1.44 -2.95
N HIS A 20 -0.56 -2.55 -2.58
CA HIS A 20 0.74 -2.95 -3.09
C HIS A 20 0.72 -3.01 -4.61
N GLY A 21 1.67 -2.36 -5.27
CA GLY A 21 1.78 -2.42 -6.73
C GLY A 21 2.62 -1.31 -7.33
N GLY A 22 2.84 -1.41 -8.65
CA GLY A 22 3.75 -0.55 -9.42
C GLY A 22 3.58 0.96 -9.23
N GLY A 23 2.35 1.43 -8.92
CA GLY A 23 2.08 2.84 -8.65
C GLY A 23 2.87 3.41 -7.47
N LEU A 24 3.23 2.58 -6.47
CA LEU A 24 4.05 2.99 -5.33
C LEU A 24 5.52 3.26 -5.70
N THR A 25 5.95 2.96 -6.93
CA THR A 25 7.26 3.45 -7.41
C THR A 25 7.35 4.98 -7.39
N ASN A 26 6.22 5.68 -7.49
CA ASN A 26 6.15 7.13 -7.40
C ASN A 26 6.44 7.70 -6.00
N LEU A 27 6.56 6.86 -4.96
CA LEU A 27 6.95 7.31 -3.61
C LEU A 27 8.31 8.03 -3.62
N VAL A 28 9.17 7.75 -4.60
CA VAL A 28 10.44 8.47 -4.80
C VAL A 28 10.29 9.98 -4.98
N PHE A 29 9.09 10.45 -5.35
CA PHE A 29 8.79 11.88 -5.52
C PHE A 29 8.24 12.55 -4.25
N CYS A 30 7.91 11.78 -3.21
CA CYS A 30 7.37 12.33 -1.97
C CYS A 30 8.44 13.09 -1.17
N ASN A 31 8.01 14.07 -0.39
CA ASN A 31 8.88 14.77 0.55
C ASN A 31 9.14 13.90 1.80
N PRO A 32 10.32 14.03 2.45
CA PRO A 32 10.58 13.35 3.72
C PRO A 32 9.50 13.67 4.77
N GLY A 33 9.11 12.65 5.54
CA GLY A 33 8.03 12.72 6.52
C GLY A 33 6.62 12.49 5.95
N THR A 34 6.45 12.32 4.62
CA THR A 34 5.17 11.84 4.07
C THR A 34 4.85 10.47 4.67
N LYS A 35 3.60 10.31 5.15
CA LYS A 35 3.10 9.04 5.70
C LYS A 35 2.63 8.12 4.58
N VAL A 36 3.04 6.87 4.63
CA VAL A 36 2.65 5.84 3.65
C VAL A 36 1.96 4.70 4.37
N ILE A 37 0.77 4.33 3.92
CA ILE A 37 0.08 3.09 4.32
C ILE A 37 -0.02 2.21 3.09
N GLU A 38 0.75 1.12 3.08
CA GLU A 38 0.71 0.12 2.03
C GLU A 38 -0.21 -1.05 2.41
N ILE A 39 -1.13 -1.42 1.53
CA ILE A 39 -2.08 -2.50 1.76
C ILE A 39 -1.65 -3.73 0.96
N PHE A 40 -1.32 -4.83 1.63
CA PHE A 40 -0.90 -6.08 0.99
C PHE A 40 -2.04 -7.10 0.91
N SER A 41 -1.98 -7.97 -0.10
CA SER A 41 -2.62 -9.29 0.01
C SER A 41 -1.88 -10.10 1.09
N PRO A 42 -2.58 -10.85 1.96
CA PRO A 42 -1.93 -11.73 2.92
C PRO A 42 -1.07 -12.82 2.25
N ASN A 43 -1.30 -13.10 0.95
CA ASN A 43 -0.61 -14.16 0.20
C ASN A 43 0.52 -13.61 -0.71
N TYR A 44 0.68 -12.29 -0.79
CA TYR A 44 1.73 -11.66 -1.59
C TYR A 44 2.30 -10.41 -0.90
N ILE A 45 3.43 -10.60 -0.22
CA ILE A 45 4.15 -9.53 0.48
C ILE A 45 5.52 -9.35 -0.15
N TYR A 46 5.78 -8.15 -0.66
CA TYR A 46 7.07 -7.78 -1.23
C TYR A 46 7.50 -6.39 -0.75
N SER A 47 8.59 -6.32 0.01
CA SER A 47 8.98 -5.15 0.80
C SER A 47 9.73 -4.07 0.03
N CYS A 48 9.59 -4.00 -1.30
CA CYS A 48 10.34 -3.05 -2.12
C CYS A 48 9.96 -1.58 -1.83
N TYR A 49 8.70 -1.29 -1.50
CA TYR A 49 8.25 0.07 -1.22
C TYR A 49 8.54 0.50 0.22
N TRP A 50 8.63 -0.45 1.16
CA TRP A 50 9.27 -0.21 2.45
C TRP A 50 10.72 0.25 2.26
N LEU A 51 11.50 -0.42 1.40
CA LEU A 51 12.88 -0.03 1.11
C LEU A 51 12.96 1.39 0.51
N ILE A 52 12.16 1.70 -0.52
CA ILE A 52 12.09 3.04 -1.13
C ILE A 52 11.76 4.09 -0.07
N SER A 53 10.77 3.80 0.78
CA SER A 53 10.34 4.70 1.84
C SER A 53 11.47 5.04 2.81
N ASN A 54 12.26 4.05 3.22
CA ASN A 54 13.44 4.29 4.06
C ASN A 54 14.52 5.11 3.35
N LEU A 55 14.74 4.87 2.05
CA LEU A 55 15.75 5.59 1.27
C LEU A 55 15.44 7.08 1.10
N VAL A 56 14.17 7.46 1.03
CA VAL A 56 13.75 8.87 0.83
C VAL A 56 13.14 9.49 2.09
N GLY A 57 13.22 8.82 3.24
CA GLY A 57 12.85 9.37 4.54
C GLY A 57 11.34 9.48 4.78
N LEU A 58 10.55 8.52 4.29
CA LEU A 58 9.09 8.46 4.51
C LEU A 58 8.73 7.69 5.79
N GLU A 59 7.58 8.02 6.37
CA GLU A 59 7.01 7.29 7.51
C GLU A 59 6.13 6.16 7.01
N TYR A 60 6.67 4.94 6.98
CA TYR A 60 6.03 3.80 6.35
C TYR A 60 5.28 2.90 7.35
N TYR A 61 4.06 2.54 6.97
CA TYR A 61 3.18 1.60 7.66
C TYR A 61 2.57 0.65 6.64
N TYR A 62 2.06 -0.49 7.11
CA TYR A 62 1.36 -1.43 6.25
C TYR A 62 0.11 -1.99 6.93
N LEU A 63 -0.82 -2.47 6.09
CA LEU A 63 -1.99 -3.22 6.48
C LEU A 63 -2.02 -4.52 5.68
N LEU A 64 -2.22 -5.65 6.36
CA LEU A 64 -2.53 -6.90 5.67
C LEU A 64 -4.04 -6.97 5.41
N GLY A 65 -4.40 -7.29 4.18
CA GLY A 65 -5.75 -7.70 3.84
C GLY A 65 -6.11 -9.04 4.47
N GLU A 66 -7.33 -9.48 4.21
CA GLU A 66 -7.90 -10.71 4.74
C GLU A 66 -8.19 -11.70 3.60
N ASN A 67 -8.18 -13.00 3.92
CA ASN A 67 -8.69 -14.00 3.00
C ASN A 67 -10.20 -14.17 3.28
N PRO A 68 -11.08 -13.94 2.30
CA PRO A 68 -12.52 -14.10 2.50
C PRO A 68 -12.88 -15.59 2.67
N LEU A 69 -14.09 -15.84 3.17
CA LEU A 69 -14.62 -17.20 3.25
C LEU A 69 -14.59 -17.86 1.87
N GLY A 70 -14.10 -19.10 1.82
CA GLY A 70 -13.97 -19.86 0.56
C GLY A 70 -12.70 -19.57 -0.24
N PHE A 71 -11.76 -18.78 0.30
CA PHE A 71 -10.49 -18.47 -0.38
C PHE A 71 -9.73 -19.71 -0.87
N SER A 72 -9.78 -20.83 -0.16
CA SER A 72 -9.15 -22.09 -0.58
C SER A 72 -9.63 -22.59 -1.95
N PHE A 73 -10.89 -22.33 -2.33
CA PHE A 73 -11.40 -22.65 -3.67
C PHE A 73 -10.87 -21.68 -4.72
N HIS A 74 -10.74 -20.40 -4.37
CA HIS A 74 -10.11 -19.40 -5.24
C HIS A 74 -8.65 -19.77 -5.50
N GLU A 75 -7.89 -20.12 -4.47
CA GLU A 75 -6.50 -20.55 -4.57
C GLU A 75 -6.32 -21.78 -5.47
N LEU A 76 -7.24 -22.74 -5.40
CA LEU A 76 -7.25 -23.91 -6.29
C LEU A 76 -7.46 -23.55 -7.76
N LEU A 77 -8.31 -22.57 -8.05
CA LEU A 77 -8.68 -22.18 -9.42
C LEU A 77 -7.73 -21.14 -10.02
N SER A 78 -7.15 -20.28 -9.18
CA SER A 78 -6.35 -19.11 -9.54
C SER A 78 -5.14 -18.99 -8.60
N PRO A 79 -4.08 -19.80 -8.76
CA PRO A 79 -2.99 -19.90 -7.79
C PRO A 79 -1.99 -18.73 -7.85
N ASN A 80 -2.21 -17.73 -8.71
CA ASN A 80 -1.27 -16.63 -8.87
C ASN A 80 -1.59 -15.49 -7.89
N HIS A 81 -0.95 -15.53 -6.72
CA HIS A 81 -1.12 -14.51 -5.67
C HIS A 81 -0.84 -13.06 -6.10
N ARG A 82 -0.15 -12.84 -7.22
CA ARG A 82 0.10 -11.48 -7.75
C ARG A 82 -1.12 -10.84 -8.42
N LEU A 83 -2.12 -11.64 -8.77
CA LEU A 83 -3.31 -11.21 -9.50
C LEU A 83 -4.58 -11.28 -8.64
N GLU A 84 -4.43 -11.57 -7.35
CA GLU A 84 -5.54 -11.66 -6.41
C GLU A 84 -6.10 -10.30 -6.02
N ASP A 85 -7.40 -10.26 -5.75
CA ASP A 85 -8.02 -9.13 -5.09
C ASP A 85 -7.53 -9.00 -3.65
N ILE A 86 -7.35 -7.76 -3.19
CA ILE A 86 -7.01 -7.48 -1.80
C ILE A 86 -8.30 -7.13 -1.06
N PHE A 87 -8.73 -8.00 -0.14
CA PHE A 87 -9.88 -7.74 0.71
C PHE A 87 -9.44 -6.97 1.95
N VAL A 88 -9.99 -5.77 2.15
CA VAL A 88 -9.57 -4.86 3.22
C VAL A 88 -10.67 -4.71 4.26
N ASN A 89 -10.32 -4.97 5.52
CA ASN A 89 -11.17 -4.64 6.64
C ASN A 89 -11.10 -3.14 6.94
N ILE A 90 -12.22 -2.43 6.70
CA ILE A 90 -12.29 -0.98 6.83
C ILE A 90 -12.05 -0.53 8.27
N ASN A 91 -12.45 -1.32 9.27
CA ASN A 91 -12.23 -0.94 10.67
C ASN A 91 -10.74 -0.95 11.02
N HIS A 92 -10.01 -1.99 10.59
CA HIS A 92 -8.57 -2.06 10.79
C HIS A 92 -7.84 -0.93 10.06
N LEU A 93 -8.27 -0.58 8.84
CA LEU A 93 -7.72 0.56 8.12
C LEU A 93 -7.96 1.88 8.87
N LEU A 94 -9.17 2.11 9.38
CA LEU A 94 -9.51 3.32 10.14
C LEU A 94 -8.73 3.40 11.47
N GLU A 95 -8.55 2.28 12.17
CA GLU A 95 -7.73 2.19 13.38
C GLU A 95 -6.26 2.51 13.08
N LEU A 96 -5.71 1.98 11.98
CA LEU A 96 -4.36 2.31 11.55
C LEU A 96 -4.23 3.80 11.20
N MET A 97 -5.20 4.37 10.48
CA MET A 97 -5.20 5.81 10.16
C MET A 97 -5.20 6.69 11.41
N LYS A 98 -5.95 6.31 12.45
CA LYS A 98 -5.93 6.99 13.76
C LYS A 98 -4.58 6.85 14.45
N PHE A 99 -4.02 5.63 14.47
CA PHE A 99 -2.71 5.36 15.07
C PHE A 99 -1.59 6.21 14.43
N VAL A 100 -1.64 6.39 13.12
CA VAL A 100 -0.67 7.19 12.35
C VAL A 100 -0.93 8.71 12.45
N GLY A 101 -2.05 9.12 13.06
CA GLY A 101 -2.41 10.53 13.24
C GLY A 101 -2.92 11.21 11.96
N ILE A 102 -3.61 10.46 11.09
CA ILE A 102 -4.22 10.97 9.85
C ILE A 102 -5.69 11.38 10.08
N THR A 103 -6.37 10.78 11.07
CA THR A 103 -7.77 11.00 11.43
C THR A 103 -7.99 11.19 12.91
#